data_AF-A0A7I8J7Y6-F1
#
_entry.id   AF-A0A7I8J7Y6-F1
#
_cell.length_a   1.000
_cell.length_b   1.000
_cell.length_c   1.000
_cell.angle_alpha   90.00
_cell.angle_beta   90.00
_cell.angle_gamma   90.00
#
_symmetry.space_group_name_H-M   'P 1'
#
loop_
_entity.id
_entity.type
_entity.pdbx_description
1 polymer ?
#
loop_
_entity_poly.entity_id
_entity_poly.type
_entity_poly.pdbx_seq_one_letter_code
_entity_poly.pdbx_strand_id
1 'polypeptide(L)'
;MAVAFRYPAGCPRPVPGGRSSPAGLRAPSSPISAPINSVRSRRLALTASVQKSSSCNLNPSSLSFKQLIESLIDRVDLSEEVAEASLDLLLGEANEALISAFLVLLRAKGETFEEIVGLARAMIKHSRKVEGLDGDAVDIVGTGGDGADTVNISTGAAILTAAAGVNVAKQGNRSSSSACGSADVLEALGVNIELPPEEVGIGFMMAPKYHPAMKIVGPVRKRLKVKTVFNILGPMLNPARVPFAVVGVYHEEIVLKMARALQRFGMRRAVVVHSKGLDEISPLGPGYLLDVTSEKIEKAFYDPRIPERGGPEFNAQVLRDVLSGGKGAIADALILNAAAALLVSGQVGSLGEGAALARETHASGKALATLDSWRDLSNAQNEHQSRWLSERGRRRLIFMQNPVVLL
;
A
#
# COMPACT_ATOMS: atom_id res chain seq x y z
N MET A 1 -24.02 -10.77 -11.19
CA MET A 1 -23.81 -10.80 -9.73
C MET A 1 -23.28 -9.43 -9.33
N ALA A 2 -24.06 -8.61 -8.62
CA ALA A 2 -23.70 -7.22 -8.34
C ALA A 2 -23.01 -7.11 -6.97
N VAL A 3 -21.83 -6.49 -6.94
CA VAL A 3 -21.20 -6.06 -5.69
C VAL A 3 -21.88 -4.76 -5.27
N ALA A 4 -22.45 -4.73 -4.06
CA ALA A 4 -23.11 -3.55 -3.56
C ALA A 4 -22.10 -2.67 -2.81
N PHE A 5 -21.97 -1.41 -3.24
CA PHE A 5 -21.14 -0.41 -2.57
C PHE A 5 -22.03 0.70 -2.00
N ARG A 6 -21.77 1.12 -0.76
CA ARG A 6 -22.54 2.19 -0.09
C ARG A 6 -21.60 3.18 0.59
N TYR A 7 -21.82 4.47 0.34
CA TYR A 7 -21.22 5.58 1.09
C TYR A 7 -22.21 6.06 2.16
N PRO A 8 -21.77 6.50 3.35
CA PRO A 8 -22.62 7.14 4.34
C PRO A 8 -23.22 8.43 3.74
N ALA A 9 -24.52 8.64 3.91
CA ALA A 9 -25.22 9.79 3.35
C ALA A 9 -24.86 11.09 4.08
N GLY A 10 -24.38 12.12 3.37
CA GLY A 10 -24.13 13.43 3.96
C GLY A 10 -23.50 14.50 3.04
N CYS A 11 -24.29 15.10 2.13
CA CYS A 11 -24.36 16.54 1.76
C CYS A 11 -25.30 16.75 0.54
N PRO A 12 -25.99 17.90 0.44
CA PRO A 12 -27.25 17.99 -0.30
C PRO A 12 -27.04 18.19 -1.81
N ARG A 13 -27.79 17.44 -2.63
CA ARG A 13 -28.08 17.84 -4.01
C ARG A 13 -29.31 18.76 -4.00
N PRO A 14 -29.34 19.85 -4.80
CA PRO A 14 -30.48 20.75 -4.85
C PRO A 14 -31.63 20.06 -5.58
N VAL A 15 -32.84 20.10 -4.99
CA VAL A 15 -34.07 19.67 -5.65
C VAL A 15 -35.09 20.81 -5.56
N PRO A 16 -35.74 21.20 -6.67
CA PRO A 16 -36.74 22.26 -6.64
C PRO A 16 -38.11 21.76 -6.14
N GLY A 17 -38.78 22.70 -5.46
CA GLY A 17 -40.12 22.73 -4.87
C GLY A 17 -41.22 21.75 -5.31
N GLY A 18 -42.07 21.41 -4.34
CA GLY A 18 -43.41 20.87 -4.58
C GLY A 18 -44.11 20.45 -3.29
N ARG A 19 -45.18 21.14 -2.93
CA ARG A 19 -45.91 21.09 -1.65
C ARG A 19 -46.76 19.81 -1.47
N SER A 20 -46.96 19.44 -0.20
CA SER A 20 -48.24 19.24 0.51
C SER A 20 -48.34 17.94 1.35
N SER A 21 -48.53 18.14 2.66
CA SER A 21 -49.15 17.23 3.65
C SER A 21 -50.62 17.67 3.82
N PRO A 22 -51.51 17.08 4.68
CA PRO A 22 -51.24 16.19 5.83
C PRO A 22 -52.30 15.10 6.14
N ALA A 23 -52.07 14.27 7.18
CA ALA A 23 -52.97 14.08 8.34
C ALA A 23 -52.82 12.71 9.09
N GLY A 24 -52.75 12.79 10.43
CA GLY A 24 -53.24 11.81 11.45
C GLY A 24 -52.47 10.48 11.61
N LEU A 25 -52.34 9.83 12.79
CA LEU A 25 -53.03 9.93 14.08
C LEU A 25 -52.20 9.25 15.21
N ARG A 26 -52.21 9.88 16.39
CA ARG A 26 -52.26 9.40 17.80
C ARG A 26 -51.47 8.17 18.32
N ALA A 27 -50.81 8.43 19.46
CA ALA A 27 -50.33 7.49 20.49
C ALA A 27 -51.44 6.99 21.46
N PRO A 28 -51.15 5.96 22.28
CA PRO A 28 -51.29 6.07 23.74
C PRO A 28 -50.11 5.41 24.51
N SER A 29 -49.44 6.09 25.45
CA SER A 29 -49.62 6.08 26.93
C SER A 29 -49.26 4.78 27.69
N SER A 30 -48.18 4.86 28.47
CA SER A 30 -47.83 4.00 29.64
C SER A 30 -48.85 4.17 30.78
N PRO A 31 -48.88 3.32 31.83
CA PRO A 31 -47.91 3.42 32.95
C PRO A 31 -47.61 2.10 33.71
N ILE A 32 -46.57 2.11 34.55
CA ILE A 32 -46.55 1.74 36.00
C ILE A 32 -45.12 1.43 36.46
N SER A 33 -44.75 2.04 37.58
CA SER A 33 -43.49 2.06 38.31
C SER A 33 -43.52 1.13 39.53
N ALA A 34 -42.35 0.60 39.93
CA ALA A 34 -42.02 0.26 41.33
C ALA A 34 -40.47 0.18 41.51
N PRO A 35 -39.94 0.47 42.71
CA PRO A 35 -38.59 1.01 42.88
C PRO A 35 -37.54 -0.06 43.19
N ILE A 36 -36.31 0.13 42.70
CA ILE A 36 -35.14 -0.66 43.12
C ILE A 36 -34.12 0.27 43.78
N ASN A 37 -33.70 -0.16 44.98
CA ASN A 37 -32.81 0.49 45.92
C ASN A 37 -31.53 1.06 45.32
N SER A 38 -31.22 2.29 45.73
CA SER A 38 -30.00 3.03 45.39
C SER A 38 -28.81 2.54 46.22
N VAL A 39 -27.97 1.70 45.61
CA VAL A 39 -26.60 1.49 46.08
C VAL A 39 -25.74 2.63 45.54
N ARG A 40 -25.38 3.58 46.41
CA ARG A 40 -24.41 4.66 46.11
C ARG A 40 -23.02 4.05 45.89
N SER A 41 -22.69 3.71 44.65
CA SER A 41 -21.29 3.53 44.24
C SER A 41 -20.66 4.91 44.04
N ARG A 42 -19.72 5.31 44.89
CA ARG A 42 -18.85 6.46 44.65
C ARG A 42 -18.03 6.19 43.38
N ARG A 43 -18.46 6.72 42.23
CA ARG A 43 -17.56 6.90 41.08
C ARG A 43 -16.62 8.05 41.43
N LEU A 44 -15.37 7.73 41.79
CA LEU A 44 -14.29 8.70 41.62
C LEU A 44 -14.24 9.03 40.13
N ALA A 45 -14.68 10.24 39.79
CA ALA A 45 -14.37 10.83 38.50
C ALA A 45 -12.87 11.14 38.50
N LEU A 46 -12.07 10.18 38.03
CA LEU A 46 -10.75 10.46 37.47
C LEU A 46 -10.99 11.28 36.21
N THR A 47 -11.05 12.60 36.37
CA THR A 47 -10.83 13.53 35.28
C THR A 47 -9.39 13.34 34.83
N ALA A 48 -9.17 12.41 33.90
CA ALA A 48 -7.97 12.42 33.09
C ALA A 48 -8.01 13.73 32.31
N SER A 49 -7.23 14.71 32.76
CA SER A 49 -6.93 15.85 31.92
C SER A 49 -6.27 15.29 30.66
N VAL A 50 -6.89 15.54 29.51
CA VAL A 50 -6.20 15.41 28.23
C VAL A 50 -5.12 16.48 28.28
N GLN A 51 -3.92 16.12 28.74
CA GLN A 51 -2.74 16.92 28.51
C GLN A 51 -2.61 17.01 26.99
N LYS A 52 -2.76 18.21 26.43
CA LYS A 52 -2.24 18.52 25.10
C LYS A 52 -0.82 17.98 25.05
N SER A 53 -0.53 17.15 24.05
CA SER A 53 0.82 16.69 23.76
C SER A 53 1.74 17.91 23.79
N SER A 54 2.77 17.84 24.63
CA SER A 54 3.87 18.80 24.64
C SER A 54 4.44 18.85 23.22
N SER A 55 4.29 20.00 22.56
CA SER A 55 4.79 20.20 21.21
C SER A 55 6.29 19.94 21.18
N CYS A 56 6.74 19.10 20.25
CA CYS A 56 8.14 18.82 20.02
C CYS A 56 8.90 20.11 19.68
N ASN A 57 9.78 20.57 20.58
CA ASN A 57 10.65 21.73 20.37
C ASN A 57 12.00 21.35 19.72
N LEU A 58 12.08 20.18 19.08
CA LEU A 58 13.30 19.75 18.42
C LEU A 58 13.50 20.55 17.13
N ASN A 59 14.70 21.10 16.95
CA ASN A 59 15.09 21.76 15.72
C ASN A 59 15.66 20.71 14.75
N PRO A 60 15.05 20.49 13.56
CA PRO A 60 15.51 19.51 12.58
C PRO A 60 16.97 19.73 12.13
N SER A 61 17.43 20.99 12.08
CA SER A 61 18.77 21.34 11.58
C SER A 61 19.92 21.10 12.56
N SER A 62 19.61 20.93 13.84
CA SER A 62 20.60 20.71 14.91
C SER A 62 20.21 19.53 15.81
N LEU A 63 19.50 18.55 15.25
CA LEU A 63 19.02 17.38 15.98
C LEU A 63 20.20 16.49 16.40
N SER A 64 20.24 16.13 17.68
CA SER A 64 21.19 15.13 18.20
C SER A 64 20.48 13.84 18.61
N PHE A 65 21.21 12.72 18.60
CA PHE A 65 20.70 11.44 19.06
C PHE A 65 20.20 11.45 20.49
N LYS A 66 20.92 12.15 21.39
CA LYS A 66 20.52 12.27 22.79
C LYS A 66 19.12 12.89 22.89
N GLN A 67 18.90 14.03 22.24
CA GLN A 67 17.60 14.73 22.26
C GLN A 67 16.49 13.89 21.64
N LEU A 68 16.79 13.19 20.54
CA LEU A 68 15.83 12.32 19.86
C LEU A 68 15.39 11.16 20.76
N ILE A 69 16.35 10.43 21.35
CA ILE A 69 16.07 9.28 22.20
C ILE A 69 15.37 9.71 23.50
N GLU A 70 15.80 10.79 24.14
CA GLU A 70 15.10 11.36 25.32
C GLU A 70 13.64 11.71 24.99
N SER A 71 13.39 12.36 23.86
CA SER A 71 12.03 12.71 23.43
C SER A 71 11.14 11.48 23.22
N LEU A 72 11.69 10.41 22.62
CA LEU A 72 10.94 9.16 22.42
C LEU A 72 10.69 8.40 23.73
N ILE A 73 11.65 8.43 24.67
CA ILE A 73 11.48 7.89 26.03
C ILE A 73 10.35 8.61 26.75
N ASP A 74 10.30 9.94 26.63
CA ASP A 74 9.25 10.79 27.21
C ASP A 74 7.93 10.74 26.43
N ARG A 75 7.84 9.89 25.39
CA ARG A 75 6.67 9.71 24.53
C ARG A 75 6.20 10.99 23.85
N VAL A 76 7.13 11.89 23.52
CA VAL A 76 6.86 13.09 22.76
C VAL A 76 6.72 12.73 21.28
N ASP A 77 5.61 13.12 20.67
CA ASP A 77 5.39 12.95 19.23
C ASP A 77 6.29 13.90 18.43
N LEU A 78 6.96 13.36 17.42
CA LEU A 78 7.81 14.16 16.53
C LEU A 78 6.98 14.86 15.46
N SER A 79 7.39 16.07 15.07
CA SER A 79 6.83 16.69 13.86
C SER A 79 7.29 15.93 12.61
N GLU A 80 6.63 16.18 11.48
CA GLU A 80 6.98 15.60 10.18
C GLU A 80 8.45 15.89 9.82
N GLU A 81 8.89 17.14 10.00
CA GLU A 81 10.24 17.61 9.68
C GLU A 81 11.29 16.99 10.62
N VAL A 82 10.95 16.85 11.91
CA VAL A 82 11.84 16.21 12.90
C VAL A 82 11.95 14.72 12.60
N ALA A 83 10.86 14.04 12.24
CA ALA A 83 10.88 12.63 11.87
C ALA A 83 11.71 12.38 10.59
N GLU A 84 11.59 13.25 9.58
CA GLU A 84 12.44 13.22 8.38
C GLU A 84 13.92 13.37 8.74
N ALA A 85 14.26 14.42 9.49
CA ALA A 85 15.64 14.67 9.92
C ALA A 85 16.20 13.56 10.83
N SER A 86 15.35 12.94 11.65
CA SER A 86 15.73 11.80 12.50
C SER A 86 16.21 10.62 11.67
N LEU A 87 15.51 10.30 10.58
CA LEU A 87 15.92 9.20 9.72
C LEU A 87 17.15 9.55 8.88
N ASP A 88 17.27 10.79 8.40
CA ASP A 88 18.49 11.26 7.74
C ASP A 88 19.73 11.10 8.65
N LEU A 89 19.61 11.50 9.92
CA LEU A 89 20.65 11.36 10.93
C LEU A 89 21.01 9.88 11.18
N LEU A 90 20.01 9.02 11.35
CA LEU A 90 20.18 7.57 11.53
C LEU A 90 20.88 6.89 10.35
N LEU A 91 20.52 7.26 9.12
CA LEU A 91 21.11 6.72 7.90
C LEU A 91 22.53 7.26 7.65
N GLY A 92 22.81 8.50 8.07
CA GLY A 92 24.14 9.11 7.94
C GLY A 92 25.18 8.50 8.87
N GLU A 93 24.84 8.25 10.15
CA GLU A 93 25.77 7.63 11.10
C GLU A 93 25.87 6.11 10.96
N ALA A 94 24.78 5.46 10.54
CA ALA A 94 24.68 4.01 10.42
C ALA A 94 25.02 3.22 11.72
N ASN A 95 24.79 3.82 12.89
CA ASN A 95 24.96 3.15 14.18
C ASN A 95 23.78 2.22 14.49
N GLU A 96 24.03 0.92 14.49
CA GLU A 96 22.99 -0.12 14.67
C GLU A 96 22.27 -0.04 16.02
N ALA A 97 22.97 0.37 17.09
CA ALA A 97 22.37 0.48 18.43
C ALA A 97 21.39 1.66 18.50
N LEU A 98 21.74 2.79 17.90
CA LEU A 98 20.88 3.97 17.83
C LEU A 98 19.65 3.73 16.94
N ILE A 99 19.83 3.04 15.79
CA ILE A 99 18.72 2.60 14.95
C ILE A 99 17.79 1.67 15.72
N SER A 100 18.34 0.69 16.44
CA SER A 100 17.53 -0.23 17.25
C SER A 100 16.73 0.51 18.32
N ALA A 101 17.36 1.42 19.05
CA ALA A 101 16.71 2.22 20.09
C ALA A 101 15.58 3.07 19.51
N PHE A 102 15.84 3.79 18.41
CA PHE A 102 14.84 4.60 17.72
C PHE A 102 13.62 3.76 17.30
N LEU A 103 13.85 2.64 16.61
CA LEU A 103 12.76 1.80 16.10
C LEU A 103 11.87 1.22 17.20
N VAL A 104 12.48 0.75 18.29
CA VAL A 104 11.75 0.15 19.41
C VAL A 104 11.00 1.22 20.19
N LEU A 105 11.64 2.36 20.48
CA LEU A 105 11.00 3.44 21.24
C LEU A 105 9.85 4.09 20.46
N LEU A 106 10.04 4.35 19.16
CA LEU A 106 8.98 4.89 18.31
C LEU A 106 7.77 3.95 18.26
N ARG A 107 8.02 2.63 18.12
CA ARG A 107 6.97 1.62 18.15
C ARG A 107 6.27 1.53 19.50
N ALA A 108 7.02 1.61 20.59
CA ALA A 108 6.49 1.54 21.96
C ALA A 108 5.67 2.80 22.34
N LYS A 109 6.08 3.97 21.84
CA LYS A 109 5.30 5.22 21.92
C LYS A 109 3.99 5.12 21.15
N GLY A 110 4.04 4.46 19.99
CA GLY A 110 2.99 4.46 19.00
C GLY A 110 3.24 5.56 17.98
N GLU A 111 3.37 5.17 16.71
CA GLU A 111 3.74 6.10 15.65
C GLU A 111 2.55 6.99 15.26
N THR A 112 2.75 8.29 15.09
CA THR A 112 1.74 9.20 14.52
C THR A 112 1.75 9.14 12.99
N PHE A 113 0.74 9.72 12.32
CA PHE A 113 0.76 9.74 10.86
C PHE A 113 1.78 10.75 10.31
N GLU A 114 2.05 11.82 11.05
CA GLU A 114 3.08 12.83 10.74
C GLU A 114 4.48 12.22 10.80
N GLU A 115 4.77 11.39 11.81
CA GLU A 115 6.02 10.64 11.92
C GLU A 115 6.20 9.68 10.74
N ILE A 116 5.14 8.95 10.37
CA ILE A 116 5.14 8.05 9.22
C ILE A 116 5.46 8.82 7.93
N VAL A 117 4.85 10.00 7.72
CA VAL A 117 5.09 10.85 6.54
C VAL A 117 6.54 11.34 6.49
N GLY A 118 7.07 11.88 7.61
CA GLY A 118 8.45 12.36 7.67
C GLY A 118 9.46 11.25 7.36
N LEU A 119 9.26 10.08 7.96
CA LEU A 119 10.11 8.91 7.69
C LEU A 119 9.99 8.42 6.24
N ALA A 120 8.79 8.45 5.65
CA ALA A 120 8.59 8.11 4.24
C ALA A 120 9.31 9.10 3.31
N ARG A 121 9.29 10.40 3.61
CA ARG A 121 9.99 11.44 2.84
C ARG A 121 11.51 11.24 2.86
N ALA A 122 12.08 10.98 4.03
CA ALA A 122 13.49 10.64 4.14
C ALA A 122 13.83 9.38 3.31
N MET A 123 13.02 8.33 3.38
CA MET A 123 13.25 7.13 2.56
C MET A 123 13.15 7.38 1.04
N ILE A 124 12.23 8.23 0.59
CA ILE A 124 12.14 8.65 -0.82
C ILE A 124 13.33 9.52 -1.23
N LYS A 125 13.80 10.42 -0.36
CA LYS A 125 15.00 11.25 -0.58
C LYS A 125 16.25 10.39 -0.81
N HIS A 126 16.37 9.26 -0.11
CA HIS A 126 17.45 8.28 -0.27
C HIS A 126 17.15 7.16 -1.27
N SER A 127 16.04 7.25 -2.01
CA SER A 127 15.67 6.27 -3.04
C SER A 127 16.23 6.66 -4.41
N ARG A 128 16.36 5.67 -5.29
CA ARG A 128 16.58 5.90 -6.72
C ARG A 128 15.22 6.14 -7.36
N LYS A 129 15.03 7.27 -8.01
CA LYS A 129 13.80 7.57 -8.75
C LYS A 129 13.77 6.78 -10.07
N VAL A 130 12.59 6.28 -10.43
CA VAL A 130 12.32 5.81 -11.81
C VAL A 130 11.96 7.04 -12.64
N GLU A 131 12.70 7.27 -13.71
CA GLU A 131 12.45 8.35 -14.68
C GLU A 131 11.56 7.86 -15.82
N GLY A 132 10.91 8.78 -16.53
CA GLY A 132 10.14 8.46 -17.75
C GLY A 132 8.71 7.94 -17.51
N LEU A 133 8.19 8.05 -16.28
CA LEU A 133 6.78 7.81 -15.98
C LEU A 133 6.10 9.16 -15.73
N ASP A 134 5.16 9.55 -16.59
CA ASP A 134 4.47 10.85 -16.54
C ASP A 134 3.38 10.92 -15.46
N GLY A 135 3.56 10.16 -14.38
CA GLY A 135 2.77 10.29 -13.16
C GLY A 135 1.35 9.76 -13.27
N ASP A 136 0.92 9.09 -14.34
CA ASP A 136 -0.42 8.48 -14.45
C ASP A 136 -0.36 6.96 -14.32
N ALA A 137 0.16 6.49 -13.18
CA ALA A 137 0.21 5.07 -12.84
C ALA A 137 -0.35 4.80 -11.45
N VAL A 138 -0.79 3.56 -11.23
CA VAL A 138 -1.29 3.08 -9.93
C VAL A 138 -0.36 2.01 -9.35
N ASP A 139 -0.24 1.99 -8.03
CA ASP A 139 0.34 0.86 -7.30
C ASP A 139 -0.75 0.09 -6.55
N ILE A 140 -0.59 -1.23 -6.47
CA ILE A 140 -1.45 -2.12 -5.69
C ILE A 140 -0.53 -2.86 -4.73
N VAL A 141 -0.54 -2.46 -3.47
CA VAL A 141 0.50 -2.81 -2.51
C VAL A 141 -0.08 -3.02 -1.12
N GLY A 142 0.43 -4.03 -0.42
CA GLY A 142 0.12 -4.28 0.98
C GLY A 142 1.25 -3.83 1.88
N THR A 143 0.95 -3.54 3.14
CA THR A 143 1.98 -3.43 4.19
C THR A 143 2.72 -4.75 4.43
N GLY A 144 2.10 -5.89 4.08
CA GLY A 144 2.58 -7.23 4.37
C GLY A 144 2.52 -7.58 5.87
N GLY A 145 2.81 -8.85 6.17
CA GLY A 145 2.87 -9.34 7.55
C GLY A 145 1.50 -9.56 8.19
N ASP A 146 0.46 -9.79 7.38
CA ASP A 146 -0.82 -10.37 7.81
C ASP A 146 -0.69 -11.84 8.23
N GLY A 147 0.37 -12.51 7.79
CA GLY A 147 0.66 -13.91 8.12
C GLY A 147 -0.30 -14.89 7.42
N ALA A 148 -1.04 -14.43 6.41
CA ALA A 148 -2.11 -15.19 5.80
C ALA A 148 -1.66 -16.12 4.65
N ASP A 149 -0.38 -16.10 4.26
CA ASP A 149 0.20 -16.90 3.16
C ASP A 149 -0.73 -17.00 1.94
N THR A 150 -1.38 -15.87 1.60
CA THR A 150 -2.33 -15.80 0.49
C THR A 150 -1.60 -15.91 -0.84
N VAL A 151 -2.37 -16.30 -1.88
CA VAL A 151 -1.95 -16.09 -3.26
C VAL A 151 -1.62 -14.61 -3.44
N ASN A 152 -0.64 -14.26 -4.29
CA ASN A 152 -0.24 -12.88 -4.52
C ASN A 152 -1.33 -12.07 -5.27
N ILE A 153 -2.47 -11.80 -4.62
CA ILE A 153 -3.64 -11.13 -5.20
C ILE A 153 -3.24 -9.73 -5.64
N SER A 154 -2.47 -8.98 -4.85
CA SER A 154 -1.97 -7.67 -5.27
C SER A 154 -1.12 -7.71 -6.57
N THR A 155 -0.43 -8.81 -6.85
CA THR A 155 0.33 -9.00 -8.10
C THR A 155 -0.60 -9.36 -9.26
N GLY A 156 -1.55 -10.27 -9.04
CA GLY A 156 -2.56 -10.61 -10.04
C GLY A 156 -3.47 -9.45 -10.40
N ALA A 157 -3.91 -8.68 -9.40
CA ALA A 157 -4.71 -7.48 -9.57
C ALA A 157 -3.95 -6.42 -10.36
N ALA A 158 -2.64 -6.26 -10.12
CA ALA A 158 -1.80 -5.34 -10.89
C ALA A 158 -1.77 -5.71 -12.38
N ILE A 159 -1.58 -6.99 -12.71
CA ILE A 159 -1.61 -7.47 -14.10
C ILE A 159 -2.99 -7.24 -14.72
N LEU A 160 -4.06 -7.54 -13.99
CA LEU A 160 -5.43 -7.36 -14.46
C LEU A 160 -5.78 -5.87 -14.70
N THR A 161 -5.31 -4.97 -13.83
CA THR A 161 -5.46 -3.53 -13.98
C THR A 161 -4.73 -3.02 -15.22
N ALA A 162 -3.50 -3.50 -15.46
CA ALA A 162 -2.75 -3.18 -16.68
C ALA A 162 -3.47 -3.67 -17.94
N ALA A 163 -3.99 -4.89 -17.91
CA ALA A 163 -4.79 -5.47 -19.00
C ALA A 163 -6.10 -4.70 -19.27
N ALA A 164 -6.60 -3.95 -18.28
CA ALA A 164 -7.76 -3.08 -18.40
C ALA A 164 -7.40 -1.66 -18.88
N GLY A 165 -6.14 -1.40 -19.22
CA GLY A 165 -5.69 -0.16 -19.87
C GLY A 165 -5.13 0.92 -18.94
N VAL A 166 -4.90 0.61 -17.66
CA VAL A 166 -4.32 1.55 -16.69
C VAL A 166 -2.84 1.23 -16.47
N ASN A 167 -1.97 2.23 -16.51
CA ASN A 167 -0.55 2.01 -16.22
C ASN A 167 -0.36 1.61 -14.75
N VAL A 168 0.42 0.56 -14.52
CA VAL A 168 0.71 0.04 -13.18
C VAL A 168 2.21 0.11 -12.93
N ALA A 169 2.62 0.78 -11.85
CA ALA A 169 4.00 0.78 -11.41
C ALA A 169 4.03 0.12 -10.04
N LYS A 170 4.20 -1.21 -10.02
CA LYS A 170 4.09 -2.01 -8.81
C LYS A 170 5.40 -2.01 -8.04
N GLN A 171 5.38 -1.56 -6.80
CA GLN A 171 6.50 -1.83 -5.89
C GLN A 171 6.35 -3.22 -5.28
N GLY A 172 7.47 -3.91 -5.12
CA GLY A 172 7.48 -5.20 -4.44
C GLY A 172 8.83 -5.61 -3.90
N ASN A 173 8.84 -6.76 -3.25
CA ASN A 173 10.05 -7.34 -2.69
C ASN A 173 9.95 -8.87 -2.72
N ARG A 174 11.08 -9.53 -2.48
CA ARG A 174 11.10 -10.94 -2.13
C ARG A 174 10.49 -11.14 -0.75
N SER A 175 9.96 -12.34 -0.49
CA SER A 175 9.40 -12.62 0.82
C SER A 175 10.45 -12.47 1.93
N SER A 176 10.01 -11.93 3.06
CA SER A 176 10.75 -11.94 4.33
C SER A 176 10.01 -12.68 5.45
N SER A 177 8.77 -13.10 5.21
CA SER A 177 7.88 -13.71 6.22
C SER A 177 6.74 -14.57 5.68
N SER A 178 6.33 -14.42 4.41
CA SER A 178 5.35 -15.31 3.75
C SER A 178 6.04 -16.44 2.98
N ALA A 179 5.27 -17.44 2.54
CA ALA A 179 5.78 -18.50 1.67
C ALA A 179 6.35 -17.98 0.33
N CYS A 180 5.85 -16.86 -0.19
CA CYS A 180 6.23 -16.35 -1.52
C CYS A 180 5.87 -14.86 -1.71
N GLY A 181 6.86 -14.02 -2.02
CA GLY A 181 6.68 -12.59 -2.26
C GLY A 181 6.35 -12.25 -3.71
N SER A 182 6.02 -10.99 -3.99
CA SER A 182 5.63 -10.56 -5.35
C SER A 182 6.74 -10.75 -6.37
N ALA A 183 7.99 -10.51 -5.98
CA ALA A 183 9.14 -10.79 -6.82
C ALA A 183 9.29 -12.29 -7.14
N ASP A 184 9.10 -13.14 -6.14
CA ASP A 184 9.29 -14.58 -6.27
C ASP A 184 8.21 -15.19 -7.19
N VAL A 185 6.97 -14.69 -7.14
CA VAL A 185 5.90 -15.08 -8.07
C VAL A 185 6.18 -14.61 -9.48
N LEU A 186 6.63 -13.36 -9.67
CA LEU A 186 6.89 -12.81 -11.00
C LEU A 186 8.02 -13.55 -11.72
N GLU A 187 9.10 -13.90 -11.01
CA GLU A 187 10.17 -14.74 -11.56
C GLU A 187 9.67 -16.14 -11.92
N ALA A 188 8.85 -16.75 -11.07
CA ALA A 188 8.26 -18.06 -11.35
C ALA A 188 7.30 -18.02 -12.57
N LEU A 189 6.71 -16.87 -12.88
CA LEU A 189 5.95 -16.61 -14.10
C LEU A 189 6.83 -16.26 -15.32
N GLY A 190 8.16 -16.17 -15.13
CA GLY A 190 9.15 -15.91 -16.17
C GLY A 190 9.43 -14.42 -16.43
N VAL A 191 8.84 -13.51 -15.67
CA VAL A 191 9.06 -12.06 -15.82
C VAL A 191 10.46 -11.71 -15.33
N ASN A 192 11.22 -11.00 -16.15
CA ASN A 192 12.52 -10.50 -15.73
C ASN A 192 12.36 -9.21 -14.91
N ILE A 193 12.42 -9.36 -13.59
CA ILE A 193 12.23 -8.28 -12.61
C ILE A 193 13.45 -7.36 -12.44
N GLU A 194 14.56 -7.66 -13.11
CA GLU A 194 15.79 -6.86 -13.04
C GLU A 194 15.80 -5.68 -14.00
N LEU A 195 14.86 -5.61 -14.93
CA LEU A 195 14.78 -4.54 -15.93
C LEU A 195 13.87 -3.39 -15.48
N PRO A 196 14.18 -2.14 -15.89
CA PRO A 196 13.29 -1.01 -15.70
C PRO A 196 11.97 -1.22 -16.48
N PRO A 197 10.88 -0.59 -16.05
CA PRO A 197 9.56 -0.77 -16.65
C PRO A 197 9.44 -0.14 -18.04
N GLU A 198 8.93 -0.87 -19.05
CA GLU A 198 8.63 -0.39 -20.42
C GLU A 198 7.28 -0.97 -20.96
N GLU A 199 6.85 -0.51 -22.14
CA GLU A 199 5.50 -0.43 -22.73
C GLU A 199 4.62 -1.71 -22.78
N VAL A 200 4.22 -2.26 -21.63
CA VAL A 200 3.03 -3.15 -21.52
C VAL A 200 2.00 -2.63 -20.51
N GLY A 201 2.12 -1.35 -20.14
CA GLY A 201 1.28 -0.73 -19.11
C GLY A 201 1.54 -1.28 -17.71
N ILE A 202 2.59 -2.10 -17.49
CA ILE A 202 2.98 -2.59 -16.17
C ILE A 202 4.50 -2.62 -15.98
N GLY A 203 4.92 -2.22 -14.78
CA GLY A 203 6.29 -2.19 -14.31
C GLY A 203 6.44 -2.76 -12.91
N PHE A 204 7.60 -3.34 -12.62
CA PHE A 204 7.93 -3.83 -11.26
C PHE A 204 9.19 -3.16 -10.71
N MET A 205 9.06 -2.55 -9.54
CA MET A 205 10.17 -1.91 -8.84
C MET A 205 10.59 -2.73 -7.62
N MET A 206 11.66 -3.51 -7.79
CA MET A 206 12.27 -4.33 -6.74
C MET A 206 12.86 -3.45 -5.63
N ALA A 207 12.26 -3.48 -4.43
CA ALA A 207 12.58 -2.55 -3.35
C ALA A 207 14.09 -2.48 -2.98
N PRO A 208 14.85 -3.58 -2.84
CA PRO A 208 16.29 -3.52 -2.60
C PRO A 208 17.11 -2.76 -3.65
N LYS A 209 16.66 -2.72 -4.91
CA LYS A 209 17.34 -2.01 -6.01
C LYS A 209 17.14 -0.50 -5.92
N TYR A 210 15.96 -0.09 -5.48
CA TYR A 210 15.53 1.31 -5.46
C TYR A 210 15.67 1.98 -4.09
N HIS A 211 15.79 1.22 -3.00
CA HIS A 211 16.00 1.76 -1.64
C HIS A 211 17.34 1.29 -1.06
N PRO A 212 18.49 1.79 -1.56
CA PRO A 212 19.81 1.36 -1.08
C PRO A 212 20.03 1.64 0.42
N ALA A 213 19.39 2.67 0.98
CA ALA A 213 19.40 2.97 2.40
C ALA A 213 18.89 1.82 3.29
N MET A 214 18.09 0.90 2.73
CA MET A 214 17.64 -0.30 3.46
C MET A 214 18.79 -1.23 3.85
N LYS A 215 19.98 -1.11 3.25
CA LYS A 215 21.18 -1.86 3.68
C LYS A 215 21.65 -1.48 5.08
N ILE A 216 21.35 -0.26 5.54
CA ILE A 216 21.70 0.23 6.87
C ILE A 216 20.70 -0.29 7.91
N VAL A 217 19.40 -0.19 7.62
CA VAL A 217 18.33 -0.53 8.58
C VAL A 217 18.00 -2.04 8.57
N GLY A 218 18.22 -2.72 7.45
CA GLY A 218 17.89 -4.12 7.22
C GLY A 218 18.49 -5.10 8.26
N PRO A 219 19.80 -5.04 8.56
CA PRO A 219 20.43 -5.89 9.57
C PRO A 219 19.80 -5.73 10.96
N VAL A 220 19.49 -4.49 11.37
CA VAL A 220 18.83 -4.19 12.64
C VAL A 220 17.43 -4.80 12.68
N ARG A 221 16.62 -4.59 11.64
CA ARG A 221 15.28 -5.19 11.53
C ARG A 221 15.31 -6.72 11.61
N LYS A 222 16.26 -7.36 10.93
CA LYS A 222 16.44 -8.82 10.94
C LYS A 222 16.79 -9.37 12.33
N ARG A 223 17.56 -8.62 13.13
CA ARG A 223 17.88 -9.00 14.52
C ARG A 223 16.72 -8.74 15.48
N LEU A 224 16.03 -7.62 15.33
CA LEU A 224 14.87 -7.25 16.17
C LEU A 224 13.72 -8.24 16.04
N LYS A 225 13.43 -8.72 14.82
CA LYS A 225 12.33 -9.67 14.52
C LYS A 225 10.95 -9.25 15.05
N VAL A 226 10.75 -7.95 15.23
CA VAL A 226 9.46 -7.35 15.60
C VAL A 226 9.04 -6.35 14.53
N LYS A 227 7.72 -6.12 14.40
CA LYS A 227 7.19 -5.10 13.51
C LYS A 227 7.57 -3.71 14.01
N THR A 228 8.03 -2.85 13.10
CA THR A 228 8.35 -1.44 13.37
C THR A 228 7.67 -0.57 12.33
N VAL A 229 7.84 0.75 12.42
CA VAL A 229 7.36 1.70 11.40
C VAL A 229 7.73 1.30 9.96
N PHE A 230 8.89 0.66 9.75
CA PHE A 230 9.31 0.17 8.42
C PHE A 230 8.41 -0.91 7.82
N ASN A 231 7.53 -1.55 8.60
CA ASN A 231 6.53 -2.47 8.09
C ASN A 231 5.32 -1.75 7.48
N ILE A 232 5.15 -0.46 7.72
CA ILE A 232 4.03 0.32 7.18
C ILE A 232 4.48 1.43 6.22
N LEU A 233 5.78 1.71 6.10
CA LEU A 233 6.27 2.72 5.14
C LEU A 233 6.08 2.30 3.68
N GLY A 234 6.24 1.00 3.36
CA GLY A 234 6.30 0.46 2.00
C GLY A 234 5.33 1.10 0.99
N PRO A 235 4.02 1.21 1.29
CA PRO A 235 3.04 1.81 0.38
C PRO A 235 3.28 3.27 -0.04
N MET A 236 4.11 4.04 0.67
CA MET A 236 4.49 5.41 0.31
C MET A 236 5.86 5.49 -0.38
N LEU A 237 6.58 4.37 -0.48
CA LEU A 237 7.96 4.35 -0.95
C LEU A 237 8.10 4.03 -2.43
N ASN A 238 7.02 4.08 -3.21
CA ASN A 238 7.06 3.70 -4.61
C ASN A 238 8.09 4.56 -5.39
N PRO A 239 9.14 3.96 -5.98
CA PRO A 239 10.20 4.71 -6.67
C PRO A 239 9.74 5.48 -7.92
N ALA A 240 8.60 5.07 -8.50
CA ALA A 240 7.95 5.77 -9.59
C ALA A 240 7.13 6.98 -9.12
N ARG A 241 7.00 7.19 -7.80
CA ARG A 241 6.23 8.28 -7.17
C ARG A 241 4.80 8.34 -7.72
N VAL A 242 4.16 7.18 -7.78
CA VAL A 242 2.79 7.07 -8.29
C VAL A 242 1.85 7.97 -7.48
N PRO A 243 0.87 8.62 -8.13
CA PRO A 243 -0.14 9.43 -7.46
C PRO A 243 -1.35 8.63 -6.96
N PHE A 244 -1.46 7.36 -7.37
CA PHE A 244 -2.61 6.51 -7.14
C PHE A 244 -2.17 5.22 -6.47
N ALA A 245 -2.88 4.79 -5.43
CA ALA A 245 -2.56 3.54 -4.76
C ALA A 245 -3.80 2.82 -4.22
N VAL A 246 -3.80 1.49 -4.32
CA VAL A 246 -4.63 0.62 -3.48
C VAL A 246 -3.70 0.04 -2.41
N VAL A 247 -3.99 0.40 -1.16
CA VAL A 247 -3.14 0.08 -0.01
C VAL A 247 -3.86 -0.86 0.95
N GLY A 248 -3.34 -2.07 1.01
CA GLY A 248 -3.65 -3.04 2.04
C GLY A 248 -2.96 -2.74 3.36
N VAL A 249 -3.67 -2.85 4.49
CA VAL A 249 -3.02 -2.85 5.82
C VAL A 249 -3.32 -4.12 6.60
N TYR A 250 -2.31 -4.65 7.30
CA TYR A 250 -2.42 -5.92 8.05
C TYR A 250 -3.25 -5.83 9.34
N HIS A 251 -3.63 -4.63 9.81
CA HIS A 251 -4.38 -4.45 11.04
C HIS A 251 -5.36 -3.28 10.93
N GLU A 252 -6.59 -3.48 11.44
CA GLU A 252 -7.67 -2.48 11.35
C GLU A 252 -7.29 -1.12 11.96
N GLU A 253 -6.58 -1.13 13.09
CA GLU A 253 -6.14 0.09 13.79
C GLU A 253 -5.21 0.98 12.95
N ILE A 254 -4.57 0.43 11.92
CA ILE A 254 -3.64 1.16 11.04
C ILE A 254 -4.40 1.85 9.90
N VAL A 255 -5.62 1.42 9.56
CA VAL A 255 -6.36 1.86 8.37
C VAL A 255 -6.50 3.39 8.32
N LEU A 256 -7.01 4.01 9.40
CA LEU A 256 -7.19 5.46 9.42
C LEU A 256 -5.85 6.21 9.47
N LYS A 257 -4.86 5.66 10.17
CA LYS A 257 -3.51 6.25 10.26
C LYS A 257 -2.82 6.27 8.89
N MET A 258 -2.90 5.16 8.16
CA MET A 258 -2.39 5.03 6.80
C MET A 258 -3.12 5.96 5.83
N ALA A 259 -4.45 6.06 5.93
CA ALA A 259 -5.23 6.98 5.10
C ALA A 259 -4.80 8.45 5.29
N ARG A 260 -4.62 8.88 6.55
CA ARG A 260 -4.09 10.22 6.86
C ARG A 260 -2.67 10.42 6.38
N ALA A 261 -1.81 9.41 6.54
CA ALA A 261 -0.43 9.47 6.07
C ALA A 261 -0.37 9.63 4.54
N LEU A 262 -1.10 8.81 3.78
CA LEU A 262 -1.15 8.91 2.31
C LEU A 262 -1.67 10.27 1.83
N GLN A 263 -2.74 10.79 2.45
CA GLN A 263 -3.27 12.11 2.14
C GLN A 263 -2.22 13.20 2.38
N ARG A 264 -1.59 13.20 3.56
CA ARG A 264 -0.57 14.19 3.95
C ARG A 264 0.72 14.06 3.14
N PHE A 265 1.08 12.85 2.73
CA PHE A 265 2.23 12.57 1.88
C PHE A 265 2.07 13.16 0.46
N GLY A 266 0.83 13.41 0.02
CA GLY A 266 0.52 14.03 -1.27
C GLY A 266 0.02 13.06 -2.33
N MET A 267 -0.49 11.89 -1.93
CA MET A 267 -1.14 10.96 -2.86
C MET A 267 -2.40 11.62 -3.45
N ARG A 268 -2.56 11.64 -4.79
CA ARG A 268 -3.73 12.28 -5.43
C ARG A 268 -5.02 11.56 -5.06
N ARG A 269 -5.00 10.21 -5.13
CA ARG A 269 -6.10 9.37 -4.65
C ARG A 269 -5.59 8.02 -4.19
N ALA A 270 -6.10 7.51 -3.08
CA ALA A 270 -5.83 6.15 -2.65
C ALA A 270 -7.05 5.47 -2.06
N VAL A 271 -7.03 4.15 -2.05
CA VAL A 271 -7.96 3.34 -1.28
C VAL A 271 -7.16 2.61 -0.21
N VAL A 272 -7.57 2.72 1.05
CA VAL A 272 -6.97 1.94 2.16
C VAL A 272 -7.96 0.90 2.63
N VAL A 273 -7.54 -0.37 2.71
CA VAL A 273 -8.39 -1.50 3.08
C VAL A 273 -7.75 -2.40 4.12
N HIS A 274 -8.61 -2.97 4.97
CA HIS A 274 -8.31 -4.13 5.80
C HIS A 274 -9.52 -5.06 5.79
N SER A 275 -9.30 -6.37 5.66
CA SER A 275 -10.39 -7.34 5.53
C SER A 275 -10.17 -8.57 6.40
N LYS A 276 -10.71 -8.55 7.64
CA LYS A 276 -10.66 -9.69 8.58
C LYS A 276 -9.25 -10.28 8.75
N GLY A 277 -8.24 -9.43 8.94
CA GLY A 277 -6.84 -9.85 9.07
C GLY A 277 -6.02 -9.73 7.79
N LEU A 278 -6.66 -9.67 6.61
CA LEU A 278 -5.97 -9.55 5.32
C LEU A 278 -5.66 -8.10 4.96
N ASP A 279 -4.53 -7.88 4.31
CA ASP A 279 -4.16 -6.60 3.71
C ASP A 279 -4.61 -6.49 2.24
N GLU A 280 -5.82 -6.97 1.94
CA GLU A 280 -6.41 -6.98 0.60
C GLU A 280 -7.93 -6.80 0.68
N ILE A 281 -8.60 -6.41 -0.41
CA ILE A 281 -10.08 -6.48 -0.48
C ILE A 281 -10.49 -7.95 -0.54
N SER A 282 -11.18 -8.45 0.49
CA SER A 282 -11.58 -9.85 0.57
C SER A 282 -12.89 -10.12 -0.18
N PRO A 283 -13.01 -11.23 -0.91
CA PRO A 283 -14.29 -11.68 -1.45
C PRO A 283 -15.18 -12.38 -0.41
N LEU A 284 -14.67 -12.67 0.80
CA LEU A 284 -15.29 -13.57 1.80
C LEU A 284 -16.23 -12.84 2.79
N GLY A 285 -16.92 -11.82 2.30
CA GLY A 285 -17.96 -11.10 3.03
C GLY A 285 -17.73 -9.61 3.15
N PRO A 286 -18.61 -8.92 3.90
CA PRO A 286 -18.65 -7.47 3.92
C PRO A 286 -17.41 -6.89 4.58
N GLY A 287 -17.00 -5.74 4.06
CA GLY A 287 -15.90 -4.95 4.59
C GLY A 287 -16.11 -3.47 4.33
N TYR A 288 -15.09 -2.70 4.67
CA TYR A 288 -15.04 -1.30 4.33
C TYR A 288 -13.65 -0.94 3.81
N LEU A 289 -13.60 0.17 3.11
CA LEU A 289 -12.38 0.82 2.67
C LEU A 289 -12.49 2.32 2.94
N LEU A 290 -11.34 2.99 3.01
CA LEU A 290 -11.27 4.44 3.04
C LEU A 290 -10.82 4.94 1.67
N ASP A 291 -11.69 5.69 0.99
CA ASP A 291 -11.38 6.43 -0.24
C ASP A 291 -10.74 7.77 0.18
N VAL A 292 -9.49 7.95 -0.20
CA VAL A 292 -8.62 9.04 0.23
C VAL A 292 -8.37 9.94 -0.97
N THR A 293 -8.77 11.21 -0.88
CA THR A 293 -8.41 12.25 -1.84
C THR A 293 -7.62 13.34 -1.12
N SER A 294 -7.11 14.33 -1.86
CA SER A 294 -6.51 15.53 -1.25
C SER A 294 -7.47 16.31 -0.33
N GLU A 295 -8.78 16.19 -0.54
CA GLU A 295 -9.79 16.97 0.18
C GLU A 295 -10.40 16.22 1.37
N LYS A 296 -10.62 14.91 1.25
CA LYS A 296 -11.37 14.14 2.24
C LYS A 296 -10.97 12.67 2.28
N ILE A 297 -11.31 12.04 3.41
CA ILE A 297 -11.21 10.60 3.62
C ILE A 297 -12.63 10.10 3.88
N GLU A 298 -13.18 9.31 2.95
CA GLU A 298 -14.54 8.79 3.04
C GLU A 298 -14.55 7.27 3.23
N LYS A 299 -15.37 6.81 4.17
CA LYS A 299 -15.58 5.38 4.40
C LYS A 299 -16.59 4.85 3.38
N ALA A 300 -16.21 3.86 2.57
CA ALA A 300 -17.11 3.13 1.69
C ALA A 300 -17.23 1.68 2.14
N PHE A 301 -18.44 1.14 2.11
CA PHE A 301 -18.69 -0.27 2.42
C PHE A 301 -18.79 -1.07 1.13
N TYR A 302 -18.32 -2.32 1.19
CA TYR A 302 -18.47 -3.28 0.12
C TYR A 302 -19.00 -4.59 0.71
N ASP A 303 -19.87 -5.27 -0.05
CA ASP A 303 -20.37 -6.60 0.30
C ASP A 303 -20.30 -7.47 -0.96
N PRO A 304 -19.21 -8.25 -1.11
CA PRO A 304 -19.11 -9.22 -2.18
C PRO A 304 -20.05 -10.37 -1.82
N ARG A 305 -21.14 -10.50 -2.59
CA ARG A 305 -22.07 -11.64 -2.47
C ARG A 305 -21.48 -12.91 -3.07
N ILE A 306 -20.22 -13.21 -2.81
CA ILE A 306 -19.46 -14.26 -3.48
C ILE A 306 -19.30 -15.42 -2.48
N PRO A 307 -19.75 -16.64 -2.82
CA PRO A 307 -19.60 -17.80 -1.94
C PRO A 307 -18.12 -18.07 -1.65
N GLU A 308 -17.80 -18.42 -0.40
CA GLU A 308 -16.48 -18.92 0.01
C GLU A 308 -16.05 -20.11 -0.87
N ARG A 309 -14.95 -19.96 -1.62
CA ARG A 309 -14.33 -21.05 -2.39
C ARG A 309 -12.82 -20.89 -2.54
N GLY A 310 -12.04 -21.60 -1.73
CA GLY A 310 -10.61 -21.88 -2.00
C GLY A 310 -9.70 -21.81 -0.77
N GLY A 311 -8.74 -22.74 -0.69
CA GLY A 311 -7.68 -22.79 0.31
C GLY A 311 -6.39 -22.08 -0.15
N PRO A 312 -5.38 -21.98 0.73
CA PRO A 312 -4.09 -21.37 0.41
C PRO A 312 -3.19 -22.38 -0.34
N GLU A 313 -3.21 -22.36 -1.68
CA GLU A 313 -2.31 -23.18 -2.50
C GLU A 313 -1.53 -22.38 -3.58
N PHE A 314 -0.33 -22.89 -3.86
CA PHE A 314 0.85 -22.44 -4.64
C PHE A 314 0.69 -21.39 -5.78
N ASN A 315 1.54 -20.36 -5.76
CA ASN A 315 1.20 -19.04 -6.29
C ASN A 315 1.37 -18.80 -7.80
N ALA A 316 2.33 -19.40 -8.51
CA ALA A 316 2.58 -19.05 -9.92
C ALA A 316 1.59 -19.71 -10.88
N GLN A 317 1.44 -21.04 -10.80
CA GLN A 317 0.52 -21.77 -11.68
C GLN A 317 -0.94 -21.37 -11.41
N VAL A 318 -1.34 -21.29 -10.14
CA VAL A 318 -2.70 -20.83 -9.77
C VAL A 318 -2.96 -19.43 -10.28
N LEU A 319 -1.99 -18.51 -10.15
CA LEU A 319 -2.15 -17.16 -10.68
C LEU A 319 -2.26 -17.16 -12.21
N ARG A 320 -1.48 -17.98 -12.92
CA ARG A 320 -1.59 -18.13 -14.38
C ARG A 320 -2.95 -18.67 -14.80
N ASP A 321 -3.46 -19.70 -14.12
CA ASP A 321 -4.76 -20.32 -14.40
C ASP A 321 -5.93 -19.36 -14.12
N VAL A 322 -5.81 -18.53 -13.08
CA VAL A 322 -6.79 -17.47 -12.81
C VAL A 322 -6.72 -16.42 -13.91
N LEU A 323 -5.52 -15.90 -14.23
CA LEU A 323 -5.35 -14.88 -15.28
C LEU A 323 -5.80 -15.34 -16.67
N SER A 324 -5.86 -16.66 -16.93
CA SER A 324 -6.41 -17.23 -18.17
C SER A 324 -7.95 -17.25 -18.22
N GLY A 325 -8.63 -16.68 -17.22
CA GLY A 325 -10.09 -16.66 -17.11
C GLY A 325 -10.66 -17.69 -16.13
N GLY A 326 -9.81 -18.36 -15.34
CA GLY A 326 -10.23 -19.30 -14.30
C GLY A 326 -11.17 -18.63 -13.28
N LYS A 327 -12.22 -19.34 -12.85
CA LYS A 327 -13.22 -18.81 -11.91
C LYS A 327 -12.93 -19.30 -10.49
N GLY A 328 -13.32 -18.52 -9.48
CA GLY A 328 -13.19 -18.89 -8.07
C GLY A 328 -12.89 -17.68 -7.18
N ALA A 329 -12.73 -17.89 -5.87
CA ALA A 329 -12.54 -16.77 -4.94
C ALA A 329 -11.26 -15.98 -5.23
N ILE A 330 -10.20 -16.63 -5.71
CA ILE A 330 -8.96 -15.94 -6.11
C ILE A 330 -9.22 -14.98 -7.26
N ALA A 331 -9.94 -15.42 -8.31
CA ALA A 331 -10.34 -14.55 -9.42
C ALA A 331 -11.20 -13.37 -8.95
N ASP A 332 -12.14 -13.63 -8.05
CA ASP A 332 -12.99 -12.59 -7.49
C ASP A 332 -12.20 -11.60 -6.61
N ALA A 333 -11.21 -12.06 -5.84
CA ALA A 333 -10.29 -11.20 -5.09
C ALA A 333 -9.45 -10.32 -6.04
N LEU A 334 -8.91 -10.88 -7.12
CA LEU A 334 -8.19 -10.11 -8.15
C LEU A 334 -9.09 -9.03 -8.76
N ILE A 335 -10.31 -9.39 -9.14
CA ILE A 335 -11.30 -8.47 -9.74
C ILE A 335 -11.64 -7.33 -8.77
N LEU A 336 -11.84 -7.62 -7.48
CA LEU A 336 -12.18 -6.59 -6.48
C LEU A 336 -11.02 -5.61 -6.24
N ASN A 337 -9.79 -6.11 -6.12
CA ASN A 337 -8.62 -5.25 -5.93
C ASN A 337 -8.30 -4.46 -7.21
N ALA A 338 -8.44 -5.06 -8.39
CA ALA A 338 -8.32 -4.36 -9.66
C ALA A 338 -9.41 -3.29 -9.84
N ALA A 339 -10.65 -3.54 -9.38
CA ALA A 339 -11.72 -2.55 -9.41
C ALA A 339 -11.40 -1.31 -8.58
N ALA A 340 -10.77 -1.48 -7.41
CA ALA A 340 -10.28 -0.35 -6.62
C ALA A 340 -9.17 0.41 -7.34
N ALA A 341 -8.26 -0.28 -8.03
CA ALA A 341 -7.20 0.34 -8.80
C ALA A 341 -7.75 1.16 -9.99
N LEU A 342 -8.73 0.62 -10.70
CA LEU A 342 -9.46 1.30 -11.78
C LEU A 342 -10.22 2.53 -11.28
N LEU A 343 -10.77 2.47 -10.06
CA LEU A 343 -11.43 3.62 -9.44
C LEU A 343 -10.42 4.72 -9.11
N VAL A 344 -9.31 4.39 -8.42
CA VAL A 344 -8.36 5.41 -7.97
C VAL A 344 -7.63 6.08 -9.13
N SER A 345 -7.42 5.37 -10.24
CA SER A 345 -6.86 5.92 -11.48
C SER A 345 -7.84 6.79 -12.28
N GLY A 346 -9.12 6.80 -11.91
CA GLY A 346 -10.16 7.55 -12.62
C GLY A 346 -10.68 6.88 -13.89
N GLN A 347 -10.30 5.61 -14.16
CA GLN A 347 -10.79 4.85 -15.30
C GLN A 347 -12.30 4.57 -15.24
N VAL A 348 -12.85 4.52 -14.02
CA VAL A 348 -14.27 4.30 -13.74
C VAL A 348 -14.78 5.24 -12.66
N GLY A 349 -16.08 5.51 -12.63
CA GLY A 349 -16.72 6.39 -11.65
C GLY A 349 -17.12 5.70 -10.35
N SER A 350 -17.17 4.37 -10.33
CA SER A 350 -17.53 3.59 -9.14
C SER A 350 -16.84 2.23 -9.07
N LEU A 351 -16.73 1.66 -7.86
CA LEU A 351 -16.21 0.30 -7.68
C LEU A 351 -17.07 -0.75 -8.40
N GLY A 352 -18.37 -0.52 -8.56
CA GLY A 352 -19.27 -1.42 -9.30
C GLY A 352 -18.93 -1.47 -10.79
N GLU A 353 -18.70 -0.31 -11.40
CA GLU A 353 -18.20 -0.21 -12.78
C GLU A 353 -16.81 -0.83 -12.92
N GLY A 354 -15.92 -0.57 -11.95
CA GLY A 354 -14.58 -1.17 -11.92
C GLY A 354 -14.62 -2.69 -11.84
N ALA A 355 -15.50 -3.26 -11.03
CA ALA A 355 -15.66 -4.71 -10.91
C ALA A 355 -16.25 -5.33 -12.18
N ALA A 356 -17.15 -4.62 -12.88
CA ALA A 356 -17.68 -5.06 -14.16
C ALA A 356 -16.59 -5.08 -15.24
N LEU A 357 -15.83 -3.98 -15.38
CA LEU A 357 -14.73 -3.87 -16.33
C LEU A 357 -13.62 -4.89 -16.05
N ALA A 358 -13.18 -5.01 -14.80
CA ALA A 358 -12.16 -5.99 -14.41
C ALA A 358 -12.61 -7.42 -14.69
N ARG A 359 -13.90 -7.75 -14.48
CA ARG A 359 -14.44 -9.08 -14.77
C ARG A 359 -14.51 -9.37 -16.27
N GLU A 360 -14.88 -8.38 -17.09
CA GLU A 360 -14.86 -8.49 -18.55
C GLU A 360 -13.43 -8.71 -19.07
N THR A 361 -12.48 -7.87 -18.63
CA THR A 361 -11.06 -7.99 -18.97
C THR A 361 -10.51 -9.36 -18.58
N HIS A 362 -10.82 -9.82 -17.37
CA HIS A 362 -10.43 -11.15 -16.89
C HIS A 362 -11.02 -12.27 -17.76
N ALA A 363 -12.32 -12.23 -18.05
CA ALA A 363 -13.00 -13.25 -18.86
C ALA A 363 -12.52 -13.30 -20.32
N SER A 364 -12.02 -12.18 -20.85
CA SER A 364 -11.50 -12.10 -22.22
C SER A 364 -10.11 -12.73 -22.41
N GLY A 365 -9.43 -13.14 -21.34
CA GLY A 365 -8.06 -13.65 -21.39
C GLY A 365 -6.98 -12.57 -21.59
N LYS A 366 -7.35 -11.29 -21.66
CA LYS A 366 -6.41 -10.16 -21.79
C LYS A 366 -5.38 -10.13 -20.67
N ALA A 367 -5.75 -10.51 -19.45
CA ALA A 367 -4.83 -10.51 -18.31
C ALA A 367 -3.65 -11.48 -18.51
N LEU A 368 -3.92 -12.68 -19.03
CA LEU A 368 -2.86 -13.62 -19.43
C LEU A 368 -2.02 -13.08 -20.60
N ALA A 369 -2.66 -12.49 -21.60
CA ALA A 369 -1.96 -11.91 -22.75
C ALA A 369 -1.01 -10.77 -22.33
N THR A 370 -1.42 -9.93 -21.37
CA THR A 370 -0.57 -8.88 -20.78
C THR A 370 0.61 -9.49 -20.02
N LEU A 371 0.39 -10.55 -19.24
CA LEU A 371 1.48 -11.26 -18.56
C LEU A 371 2.49 -11.85 -19.56
N ASP A 372 2.01 -12.56 -20.59
CA ASP A 372 2.88 -13.15 -21.60
C ASP A 372 3.65 -12.07 -22.39
N SER A 373 3.00 -10.95 -22.74
CA SER A 373 3.68 -9.81 -23.37
C SER A 373 4.75 -9.20 -22.46
N TRP A 374 4.45 -9.04 -21.17
CA TRP A 374 5.40 -8.52 -20.19
C TRP A 374 6.62 -9.43 -20.03
N ARG A 375 6.38 -10.75 -19.94
CA ARG A 375 7.42 -11.76 -19.91
C ARG A 375 8.31 -11.65 -21.15
N ASP A 376 7.72 -11.62 -22.34
CA ASP A 376 8.48 -11.70 -23.59
C ASP A 376 9.33 -10.42 -23.80
N LEU A 377 8.78 -9.24 -23.54
CA LEU A 377 9.53 -7.98 -23.63
C LEU A 377 10.67 -7.88 -22.61
N SER A 378 10.41 -8.23 -21.36
CA SER A 378 11.43 -8.18 -20.29
C SER A 378 12.58 -9.16 -20.53
N ASN A 379 12.36 -10.24 -21.28
CA ASN A 379 13.44 -11.15 -21.68
C ASN A 379 14.16 -10.69 -22.95
N ALA A 380 13.44 -10.17 -23.95
CA ALA A 380 14.06 -9.65 -25.17
C ALA A 380 15.04 -8.48 -24.90
N GLN A 381 14.66 -7.55 -24.02
CA GLN A 381 15.54 -6.45 -23.63
C GLN A 381 16.84 -6.94 -22.95
N ASN A 382 16.75 -7.98 -22.14
CA ASN A 382 17.93 -8.57 -21.49
C ASN A 382 18.91 -9.13 -22.52
N GLU A 383 18.40 -9.77 -23.57
CA GLU A 383 19.23 -10.24 -24.69
C GLU A 383 19.89 -9.08 -25.44
N HIS A 384 19.16 -8.00 -25.72
CA HIS A 384 19.71 -6.81 -26.37
C HIS A 384 20.80 -6.15 -25.51
N GLN A 385 20.56 -5.96 -24.21
CA GLN A 385 21.54 -5.38 -23.29
C GLN A 385 22.77 -6.26 -23.16
N SER A 386 22.58 -7.58 -23.06
CA SER A 386 23.66 -8.58 -22.98
C SER A 386 24.49 -8.61 -24.27
N ARG A 387 23.85 -8.60 -25.45
CA ARG A 387 24.53 -8.52 -26.75
C ARG A 387 25.34 -7.23 -26.85
N TRP A 388 24.76 -6.10 -26.53
CA TRP A 388 25.44 -4.81 -26.56
C TRP A 388 26.66 -4.75 -25.62
N LEU A 389 26.52 -5.26 -24.39
CA LEU A 389 27.64 -5.37 -23.44
C LEU A 389 28.72 -6.34 -23.93
N SER A 390 28.34 -7.46 -24.53
CA SER A 390 29.28 -8.44 -25.09
C SER A 390 30.07 -7.89 -26.27
N GLU A 391 29.43 -7.11 -27.16
CA GLU A 391 30.09 -6.45 -28.29
C GLU A 391 31.03 -5.35 -27.83
N ARG A 392 30.65 -4.59 -26.79
CA ARG A 392 31.52 -3.59 -26.17
C ARG A 392 32.72 -4.23 -25.46
N GLY A 393 32.50 -5.37 -24.81
CA GLY A 393 33.54 -6.20 -24.21
C GLY A 393 34.52 -6.75 -25.25
N ARG A 394 34.01 -7.28 -26.39
CA ARG A 394 34.84 -7.71 -27.52
C ARG A 394 35.62 -6.55 -28.14
N ARG A 395 35.00 -5.37 -28.32
CA ARG A 395 35.71 -4.17 -28.80
C ARG A 395 36.82 -3.74 -27.84
N ARG A 396 36.61 -3.80 -26.52
CA ARG A 396 37.69 -3.57 -25.53
C ARG A 396 38.80 -4.62 -25.60
N LEU A 397 38.46 -5.90 -25.81
CA LEU A 397 39.45 -6.97 -25.95
C LEU A 397 40.30 -6.81 -27.23
N ILE A 398 39.69 -6.41 -28.35
CA ILE A 398 40.38 -6.10 -29.61
C ILE A 398 41.33 -4.90 -29.43
N PHE A 399 40.91 -3.88 -28.67
CA PHE A 399 41.78 -2.74 -28.32
C PHE A 399 42.94 -3.11 -27.38
N MET A 400 42.79 -4.13 -26.53
CA MET A 400 43.88 -4.63 -25.67
C MET A 400 44.82 -5.59 -26.40
N GLN A 401 44.40 -6.24 -27.50
CA GLN A 401 45.21 -7.15 -28.30
C GLN A 401 45.95 -6.48 -29.48
N ASN A 402 45.71 -5.20 -29.75
CA ASN A 402 46.49 -4.40 -30.71
C ASN A 402 46.91 -3.06 -30.09
N PRO A 403 47.98 -3.02 -29.29
CA PRO A 403 48.55 -1.76 -28.80
C PRO A 403 49.50 -1.20 -29.88
N VAL A 404 48.97 -0.65 -30.97
CA VAL A 404 49.81 0.03 -31.98
C VAL A 404 49.16 1.35 -32.41
N VAL A 405 49.79 2.42 -31.90
CA VAL A 405 49.96 3.77 -32.47
C VAL A 405 48.73 4.67 -32.53
N LEU A 406 48.72 5.68 -31.66
CA LEU A 406 48.64 7.08 -32.10
C LEU A 406 49.25 7.99 -31.04
N LEU A 407 50.41 8.54 -31.40
CA LEU A 407 51.00 9.79 -30.89
C LEU A 407 50.14 10.97 -31.31
#